data_AF-A0A5K1GV03-F1
#
_entry.id   AF-A0A5K1GV03-F1
#
_cell.length_a   1.000
_cell.length_b   1.000
_cell.length_c   1.000
_cell.angle_alpha   90.00
_cell.angle_beta   90.00
_cell.angle_gamma   90.00
#
_symmetry.space_group_name_H-M   'P 1'
#
loop_
_entity.id
_entity.type
_entity.pdbx_description
1 polymer ?
#
loop_
_entity_poly.entity_id
_entity_poly.type
_entity_poly.pdbx_seq_one_letter_code
_entity_poly.pdbx_strand_id
1 'polypeptide(L)' 'DGKECTEDGTLPDGFKVRKGDIVNYPIYAMGRMTYLWGNNADLFQPERWIEDGIFRPESPFKFTAFQ' A
#
# COMPACT_ATOMS: atom_id res chain seq x y z
N ASP A 1 5.32 -5.31 8.50
CA ASP A 1 6.39 -5.89 7.68
C ASP A 1 7.27 -4.75 7.20
N GLY A 2 8.51 -4.70 7.67
CA GLY A 2 9.46 -3.65 7.36
C GLY A 2 10.65 -4.24 6.66
N LYS A 3 11.16 -3.58 5.61
CA LYS A 3 12.39 -3.97 4.95
C LYS A 3 13.52 -3.12 5.51
N GLU A 4 14.55 -3.76 6.04
CA GLU A 4 15.75 -3.08 6.52
C GLU A 4 16.72 -2.83 5.35
N CYS A 5 17.24 -1.62 5.26
CA CYS A 5 18.28 -1.27 4.29
C CYS A 5 19.63 -1.89 4.70
N THR A 6 20.17 -2.78 3.88
CA THR A 6 21.47 -3.44 4.14
C THR A 6 22.67 -2.56 3.81
N GLU A 7 22.46 -1.56 2.98
CA GLU A 7 23.46 -0.61 2.49
C GLU A 7 22.82 0.76 2.23
N ASP A 8 23.65 1.79 2.10
CA ASP A 8 23.20 3.13 1.75
C ASP A 8 22.66 3.15 0.32
N GLY A 9 21.55 3.84 0.10
CA GLY A 9 20.86 3.84 -1.18
C GLY A 9 20.10 5.13 -1.46
N THR A 10 19.59 5.24 -2.68
CA THR A 10 18.69 6.33 -3.10
C THR A 10 17.49 5.72 -3.79
N LEU A 11 16.30 6.02 -3.28
CA LEU A 11 15.03 5.60 -3.87
C LEU A 11 14.79 6.30 -5.21
N PRO A 12 13.88 5.78 -6.07
CA PRO A 12 13.63 6.37 -7.39
C PRO A 12 13.17 7.84 -7.38
N ASP A 13 12.64 8.33 -6.26
CA ASP A 13 12.24 9.71 -6.03
C ASP A 13 13.38 10.63 -5.54
N GLY A 14 14.58 10.08 -5.37
CA GLY A 14 15.75 10.78 -4.86
C GLY A 14 15.91 10.75 -3.34
N PHE A 15 14.99 10.10 -2.60
CA PHE A 15 15.11 9.99 -1.15
C PHE A 15 16.27 9.08 -0.77
N LYS A 16 17.16 9.57 0.10
CA LYS A 16 18.34 8.83 0.56
C LYS A 16 17.99 7.97 1.78
N VAL A 17 18.27 6.68 1.68
CA VAL A 17 18.16 5.72 2.79
C VAL A 17 19.55 5.29 3.23
N ARG A 18 19.72 5.06 4.53
CA ARG A 18 21.00 4.60 5.11
C ARG A 18 20.90 3.14 5.50
N LYS A 19 22.05 2.49 5.61
CA LYS A 19 22.14 1.17 6.22
C LYS A 19 21.51 1.19 7.62
N GLY A 20 20.60 0.25 7.87
CA GLY A 20 19.85 0.09 9.11
C GLY A 20 18.51 0.84 9.15
N ASP A 21 18.21 1.69 8.16
CA ASP A 21 16.88 2.30 8.06
C ASP A 21 15.82 1.23 7.76
N ILE A 22 14.63 1.39 8.33
CA ILE A 22 13.49 0.50 8.08
C ILE A 22 12.49 1.21 7.16
N VAL A 23 12.29 0.63 5.97
CA VAL A 23 11.27 1.05 5.02
C VAL A 23 10.01 0.25 5.27
N ASN A 24 8.90 0.94 5.52
CA ASN A 24 7.63 0.31 5.88
C ASN A 24 6.48 0.84 5.03
N TYR A 25 5.57 -0.05 4.66
CA TYR A 25 4.26 0.32 4.10
C TYR A 25 3.20 0.17 5.18
N PRO A 26 2.64 1.27 5.71
CA PRO A 26 1.66 1.21 6.78
C PRO A 26 0.29 0.80 6.22
N ILE A 27 0.07 -0.52 6.08
CA ILE A 27 -1.15 -1.11 5.47
C ILE A 27 -2.43 -0.53 6.09
N TYR A 28 -2.47 -0.37 7.41
CA TYR A 28 -3.62 0.20 8.12
C TYR A 28 -3.95 1.63 7.67
N ALA A 29 -2.93 2.47 7.51
CA ALA A 29 -3.09 3.85 7.07
C ALA A 29 -3.46 3.89 5.59
N MET A 30 -2.74 3.14 4.75
CA MET A 30 -3.01 3.05 3.31
C MET A 30 -4.43 2.57 3.01
N GLY A 31 -4.94 1.60 3.78
CA GLY A 31 -6.33 1.12 3.67
C GLY A 31 -7.41 2.15 3.97
N ARG A 32 -7.05 3.31 4.54
CA ARG A 32 -7.96 4.42 4.90
C ARG A 32 -7.65 5.72 4.16
N MET A 33 -6.65 5.72 3.27
CA MET A 33 -6.28 6.90 2.52
C MET A 33 -7.35 7.20 1.46
N THR A 34 -8.02 8.35 1.58
CA THR A 34 -9.01 8.83 0.60
C THR A 34 -8.39 9.03 -0.79
N TYR A 35 -7.10 9.35 -0.86
CA TYR A 35 -6.35 9.41 -2.12
C TYR A 35 -6.36 8.08 -2.88
N LEU A 36 -6.27 6.94 -2.17
CA LEU A 36 -6.29 5.61 -2.78
C LEU A 36 -7.70 5.07 -2.97
N TRP A 37 -8.58 5.26 -1.99
CA TRP A 37 -9.87 4.58 -1.90
C TRP A 37 -11.10 5.48 -2.12
N GLY A 38 -10.90 6.78 -2.36
CA GLY A 38 -11.97 7.77 -2.46
C GLY A 38 -12.52 8.18 -1.10
N ASN A 39 -13.58 9.00 -1.11
CA ASN A 39 -14.15 9.60 0.10
C ASN A 39 -14.74 8.58 1.10
N ASN A 40 -14.96 7.34 0.68
CA ASN A 40 -15.56 6.27 1.44
C ASN A 40 -14.53 5.20 1.86
N ALA A 41 -13.26 5.58 1.97
CA ALA A 41 -12.14 4.73 2.37
C ALA A 41 -12.32 4.06 3.75
N ASP A 42 -13.18 4.63 4.59
CA ASP A 42 -13.53 4.16 5.91
C ASP A 42 -14.70 3.16 5.94
N LEU A 43 -15.41 3.00 4.82
CA LEU A 43 -16.55 2.10 4.69
C LEU A 43 -16.14 0.73 4.11
N PHE A 44 -16.70 -0.33 4.69
CA PHE A 44 -16.63 -1.66 4.08
C PHE A 44 -17.51 -1.72 2.82
N GLN A 45 -16.88 -1.89 1.66
CA GLN A 45 -17.55 -1.91 0.35
C GLN A 45 -17.00 -3.06 -0.50
N PRO A 46 -17.55 -4.27 -0.39
CA PRO A 46 -17.11 -5.43 -1.17
C PRO A 46 -17.26 -5.21 -2.68
N GLU A 47 -18.18 -4.34 -3.10
CA GLU A 47 -18.42 -3.96 -4.50
C GLU A 47 -17.19 -3.33 -5.17
N ARG A 48 -16.20 -2.85 -4.39
CA ARG A 48 -14.91 -2.38 -4.95
C ARG A 48 -14.15 -3.46 -5.71
N TRP A 49 -14.35 -4.71 -5.32
CA TRP A 49 -13.66 -5.86 -5.90
C TRP A 49 -14.63 -6.79 -6.63
N ILE A 50 -15.89 -6.42 -6.79
CA ILE A 50 -16.92 -7.25 -7.42
C ILE A 50 -17.68 -6.41 -8.43
N GLU A 51 -17.55 -6.76 -9.71
CA GLU A 51 -18.25 -6.12 -10.83
C GLU A 51 -19.09 -7.20 -11.54
N ASP A 52 -20.41 -7.04 -11.57
CA ASP A 52 -21.35 -8.04 -12.11
C ASP A 52 -21.19 -9.46 -11.54
N GLY A 53 -20.82 -9.55 -10.25
CA GLY A 53 -20.57 -10.83 -9.57
C GLY A 53 -19.20 -11.45 -9.89
N ILE A 54 -18.37 -10.79 -10.70
CA ILE A 54 -17.02 -11.22 -11.06
C ILE A 54 -16.01 -10.49 -10.19
N PHE A 55 -15.05 -11.23 -9.63
CA PHE A 55 -13.98 -10.65 -8.83
C PHE A 55 -13.04 -9.82 -9.72
N ARG A 56 -12.87 -8.55 -9.36
CA ARG A 56 -11.95 -7.60 -9.97
C ARG A 56 -10.84 -7.27 -8.96
N PRO A 57 -9.62 -7.79 -9.14
CA PRO A 57 -8.53 -7.50 -8.23
C PRO A 57 -8.11 -6.03 -8.34
N GLU A 58 -7.73 -5.46 -7.20
CA GLU A 58 -7.01 -4.20 -7.15
C GLU A 58 -5.51 -4.41 -7.27
N SER A 59 -4.77 -3.34 -7.57
CA SER A 59 -3.31 -3.41 -7.60
C SER A 59 -2.76 -3.94 -6.27
N PRO A 60 -1.80 -4.90 -6.28
CA PRO A 60 -1.23 -5.43 -5.05
C PRO A 60 -0.46 -4.37 -4.24
N PHE A 61 -0.09 -3.24 -4.87
CA PHE A 61 0.53 -2.10 -4.19
C PHE A 61 -0.49 -1.14 -3.56
N LYS A 62 -1.77 -1.23 -3.96
CA LYS A 62 -2.88 -0.48 -3.37
C LYS A 62 -3.56 -1.30 -2.28
N PHE A 63 -3.77 -2.60 -2.52
CA PHE A 63 -4.37 -3.54 -1.58
C PHE A 63 -3.33 -4.58 -1.13
N THR A 64 -2.48 -4.19 -0.20
CA THR A 64 -1.32 -4.97 0.27
C THR A 64 -1.66 -5.99 1.37
N ALA A 65 -2.94 -6.41 1.50
CA ALA A 65 -3.39 -7.27 2.59
C ALA A 65 -2.76 -8.68 2.57
N PHE A 66 -2.24 -9.10 1.42
CA PHE A 66 -1.68 -10.43 1.18
C PHE A 66 -0.21 -10.38 0.72
N GLN A 67 0.53 -9.33 1.10
CA GLN A 67 1.97 -9.18 0.81
C GLN A 67 2.85 -10.13 1.62
#